data_AF-A0A5C6ZTU6-F1
#
_entry.id   AF-A0A5C6ZTU6-F1
#
_cell.length_a   1.000
_cell.length_b   1.000
_cell.length_c   1.000
_cell.angle_alpha   90.00
_cell.angle_beta   90.00
_cell.angle_gamma   90.00
#
_symmetry.space_group_name_H-M   'P 1'
#
loop_
_entity.id
_entity.type
_entity.pdbx_description
1 polymer ?
#
loop_
_entity_poly.entity_id
_entity_poly.type
_entity_poly.pdbx_seq_one_letter_code
_entity_poly.pdbx_strand_id
1 'polypeptide(L)'
;MKLDQIEITNSLLLGLDSTTKKFLVIDPKDHTKYEVIDLKSVGQSVVAKSGHQQKIGNKNKLALTHIGLELLKNNSKEKVKEVIFYDEDDNDSLDADAQLFMANKWDKLIKSNLSA
;
A
#
# COMPACT_ATOMS: atom_id res chain seq x y z
N MET A 1 9.52 5.40 18.31
CA MET A 1 8.37 5.48 17.39
C MET A 1 7.13 5.20 18.21
N LYS A 2 6.08 6.02 18.08
CA LYS A 2 4.80 5.86 18.76
C LYS A 2 3.72 5.75 17.69
N LEU A 3 3.25 4.54 17.45
CA LEU A 3 2.23 4.29 16.44
C LEU A 3 0.87 4.77 16.95
N ASP A 4 0.19 5.58 16.15
CA ASP A 4 -1.17 6.07 16.41
C ASP A 4 -2.22 5.48 15.46
N GLN A 5 -1.79 4.95 14.31
CA GLN A 5 -2.59 4.04 13.48
C GLN A 5 -1.86 2.72 13.34
N ILE A 6 -2.57 1.62 13.52
CA ILE A 6 -2.06 0.27 13.35
C ILE A 6 -3.11 -0.53 12.60
N GLU A 7 -2.66 -1.34 11.65
CA GLU A 7 -3.50 -2.31 10.95
C GLU A 7 -2.74 -3.63 10.84
N ILE A 8 -3.44 -4.72 11.13
CA ILE A 8 -2.90 -6.07 11.05
C ILE A 8 -3.77 -6.83 10.06
N THR A 9 -3.19 -7.25 8.94
CA THR A 9 -3.83 -8.11 7.95
C THR A 9 -3.05 -9.43 7.84
N ASN A 10 -3.58 -10.39 7.07
CA ASN A 10 -2.87 -11.64 6.83
C ASN A 10 -1.55 -11.46 6.07
N SER A 11 -1.45 -10.40 5.25
CA SER A 11 -0.30 -10.14 4.38
C SER A 11 0.59 -9.00 4.86
N LEU A 12 0.10 -8.10 5.72
CA LEU A 12 0.82 -6.90 6.13
C LEU A 12 0.52 -6.50 7.56
N LEU A 13 1.57 -5.99 8.21
CA LEU A 13 1.51 -5.25 9.46
C LEU A 13 1.90 -3.80 9.16
N LEU A 14 0.94 -2.90 9.27
CA LEU A 14 1.10 -1.49 8.91
C LEU A 14 0.99 -0.61 10.14
N GLY A 15 1.88 0.38 10.25
CA GLY A 15 1.89 1.31 11.38
C GLY A 15 2.22 2.73 10.95
N LEU A 16 1.48 3.71 11.45
CA LEU A 16 1.78 5.12 11.26
C LEU A 16 2.15 5.78 12.58
N ASP A 17 3.28 6.47 12.60
CA ASP A 17 3.64 7.47 13.61
C ASP A 17 3.49 8.85 12.95
N SER A 18 2.30 9.44 13.10
CA SER A 18 1.93 10.75 12.54
C SER A 18 2.77 11.88 13.12
N THR A 19 3.22 11.74 14.37
CA THR A 19 3.99 12.76 15.09
C THR A 19 5.39 12.91 14.48
N THR A 20 6.06 11.79 14.19
CA THR A 20 7.40 11.78 13.60
C THR A 20 7.39 11.58 12.08
N LYS A 21 6.20 11.41 11.49
CA LYS A 21 5.97 11.16 10.05
C LYS A 21 6.68 9.92 9.54
N LYS A 22 6.50 8.79 10.24
CA LYS A 22 7.08 7.50 9.88
C LYS A 22 6.01 6.48 9.56
N PHE A 23 6.23 5.73 8.50
CA PHE A 23 5.36 4.64 8.09
C PHE A 23 6.11 3.31 8.21
N LEU A 24 5.64 2.45 9.10
CA LEU A 24 6.13 1.09 9.33
C LEU A 24 5.37 0.12 8.43
N VAL A 25 6.11 -0.72 7.73
CA VAL A 25 5.60 -1.83 6.93
C VAL A 25 6.34 -3.08 7.33
N ILE A 26 5.60 -4.13 7.68
CA ILE A 26 6.14 -5.45 7.98
C ILE A 26 5.39 -6.45 7.11
N ASP A 27 6.13 -7.27 6.39
CA ASP A 27 5.61 -8.46 5.72
C ASP A 27 5.76 -9.65 6.68
N PRO A 28 4.67 -10.23 7.21
CA PRO A 28 4.74 -11.36 8.12
C PRO A 28 5.39 -12.61 7.52
N LYS A 29 5.41 -12.75 6.18
CA LYS A 29 6.02 -13.89 5.47
C LYS A 29 7.52 -13.76 5.37
N ASP A 30 8.03 -12.53 5.44
CA ASP A 30 9.46 -12.24 5.51
C ASP A 30 9.79 -11.63 6.88
N HIS A 31 9.93 -12.51 7.88
CA HIS A 31 10.25 -12.17 9.27
C HIS A 31 11.54 -11.34 9.45
N THR A 32 12.33 -11.15 8.39
CA THR A 32 13.56 -10.35 8.41
C THR A 32 13.38 -8.93 7.86
N LYS A 33 12.26 -8.64 7.19
CA LYS A 33 12.01 -7.36 6.54
C LYS A 33 10.91 -6.59 7.27
N TYR A 34 11.34 -5.72 8.17
CA TYR A 34 10.56 -4.55 8.53
C TYR A 34 11.17 -3.33 7.86
N GLU A 35 10.32 -2.42 7.40
CA GLU A 35 10.73 -1.19 6.76
C GLU A 35 10.10 -0.01 7.47
N VAL A 36 10.91 1.00 7.74
CA VAL A 36 10.45 2.28 8.28
C VAL A 36 10.72 3.35 7.24
N ILE A 37 9.65 3.84 6.63
CA ILE A 37 9.69 4.84 5.58
C ILE A 37 9.52 6.21 6.22
N ASP A 38 10.47 7.13 5.96
CA ASP A 38 10.35 8.52 6.39
C ASP A 38 9.44 9.28 5.41
N LEU A 39 8.22 9.59 5.85
CA LEU A 39 7.23 10.30 5.05
C LEU A 39 7.61 11.75 4.77
N LYS A 40 8.64 12.30 5.43
CA LYS A 40 9.19 13.62 5.07
C LYS A 40 9.90 13.60 3.73
N SER A 41 10.38 12.43 3.29
CA SER A 41 11.02 12.24 1.98
C SER A 41 10.03 11.90 0.86
N VAL A 42 8.78 11.64 1.23
CA VAL A 42 7.69 11.27 0.30
C VAL A 42 6.90 12.52 -0.06
N GLY A 43 6.78 12.78 -1.36
CA GLY A 43 6.00 13.88 -1.91
C GLY A 43 4.60 13.49 -2.34
N GLN A 44 4.43 12.23 -2.73
CA GLN A 44 3.14 11.73 -3.21
C GLN A 44 2.93 10.29 -2.77
N SER A 45 1.69 9.98 -2.44
CA SER A 45 1.20 8.61 -2.27
C SER A 45 0.11 8.35 -3.31
N VAL A 46 0.10 7.17 -3.92
CA VAL A 46 -0.91 6.78 -4.89
C VAL A 46 -1.14 5.28 -4.87
N VAL A 47 -2.41 4.87 -4.93
CA VAL A 47 -2.77 3.47 -5.16
C VAL A 47 -2.59 3.14 -6.64
N ALA A 48 -1.61 2.31 -6.95
CA ALA A 48 -1.43 1.69 -8.26
C ALA A 48 -2.19 0.36 -8.31
N LYS A 49 -2.79 0.08 -9.47
CA LYS A 49 -3.54 -1.15 -9.71
C LYS A 49 -3.37 -1.57 -11.15
N SER A 50 -3.07 -2.84 -11.37
CA SER A 50 -3.01 -3.46 -12.70
C SER A 50 -3.85 -4.72 -12.72
N GLY A 51 -4.15 -5.17 -13.93
CA GLY A 51 -5.03 -6.30 -14.14
C GLY A 51 -5.25 -6.62 -15.60
N HIS A 52 -5.99 -7.70 -15.83
CA HIS A 52 -6.38 -8.12 -17.17
C HIS A 52 -7.88 -7.90 -17.38
N GLN A 53 -8.26 -7.54 -18.61
CA GLN A 53 -9.69 -7.45 -18.94
C GLN A 53 -10.27 -8.86 -19.01
N GLN A 54 -11.26 -9.14 -18.17
CA GLN A 54 -12.00 -10.38 -18.18
C GLN A 54 -13.44 -10.12 -18.61
N LYS A 55 -13.93 -10.90 -19.57
CA LYS A 55 -15.35 -10.90 -19.94
C LYS A 55 -16.13 -11.75 -18.94
N ILE A 56 -17.01 -11.10 -18.19
CA ILE A 56 -17.98 -11.79 -17.33
C ILE A 56 -19.36 -11.51 -17.92
N GLY A 57 -19.87 -12.45 -18.71
CA GLY A 57 -21.07 -12.24 -19.53
C GLY A 57 -20.86 -11.14 -20.59
N ASN A 58 -21.78 -10.16 -20.64
CA ASN A 58 -21.72 -9.02 -21.56
C ASN A 58 -20.93 -7.81 -21.00
N LYS A 59 -20.29 -7.93 -19.83
CA LYS A 59 -19.54 -6.84 -19.20
C LYS A 59 -18.05 -7.15 -19.21
N ASN A 60 -17.25 -6.16 -19.58
CA ASN A 60 -15.80 -6.19 -19.35
C ASN A 60 -15.56 -5.75 -17.91
N LYS A 61 -15.06 -6.65 -17.06
CA LYS A 61 -14.56 -6.32 -15.71
C LYS A 61 -13.04 -6.38 -15.76
N LEU A 62 -12.37 -5.43 -15.11
CA LEU A 62 -10.93 -5.55 -14.85
C LEU A 62 -10.77 -6.56 -13.71
N ALA A 63 -10.20 -7.72 -14.01
CA ALA A 63 -9.73 -8.64 -12.99
C ALA A 63 -8.40 -8.07 -12.47
N LEU A 64 -8.39 -7.62 -11.21
CA LEU A 64 -7.21 -7.05 -10.59
C LEU A 64 -6.19 -8.17 -10.34
N THR A 65 -4.96 -7.93 -10.75
CA THR A 65 -3.83 -8.86 -10.58
C THR A 65 -2.82 -8.31 -9.59
N HIS A 66 -2.79 -6.98 -9.40
CA HIS A 66 -1.88 -6.32 -8.48
C HIS A 66 -2.52 -5.05 -7.90
N ILE A 67 -2.30 -4.82 -6.60
CA ILE A 67 -2.66 -3.60 -5.89
C ILE A 67 -1.48 -3.17 -5.03
N GLY A 68 -0.92 -2.01 -5.35
CA GLY A 68 0.21 -1.43 -4.63
C GLY A 68 -0.07 -0.01 -4.16
N LEU A 69 0.53 0.38 -3.04
CA LEU A 69 0.62 1.76 -2.59
C LEU A 69 2.01 2.30 -2.91
N GLU A 70 2.10 3.12 -3.94
CA GLU A 70 3.35 3.75 -4.37
C GLU A 70 3.59 5.02 -3.56
N LEU A 71 4.82 5.16 -3.06
CA LEU A 71 5.34 6.34 -2.40
C LEU A 71 6.42 6.94 -3.30
N LEU A 72 6.21 8.17 -3.74
CA LEU A 72 7.09 8.86 -4.69
C LEU A 72 7.79 10.04 -4.01
N LYS A 73 9.00 10.37 -4.44
CA LYS A 73 9.73 11.55 -3.94
C LYS A 73 9.07 12.86 -4.38
N ASN A 74 9.39 13.93 -3.66
CA ASN A 74 9.09 15.29 -4.12
C ASN A 74 9.84 15.62 -5.41
N ASN A 75 9.17 16.24 -6.39
CA ASN A 75 9.74 16.79 -7.62
C ASN A 75 10.37 15.79 -8.62
N SER A 76 10.36 14.49 -8.33
CA SER A 76 10.66 13.43 -9.29
C SER A 76 9.59 12.34 -9.16
N LYS A 77 9.15 11.74 -10.29
CA LYS A 77 8.32 10.53 -10.26
C LYS A 77 9.11 9.29 -9.82
N GLU A 78 10.17 9.49 -9.05
CA GLU A 78 11.03 8.43 -8.54
C GLU A 78 10.32 7.72 -7.39
N LYS A 79 10.16 6.40 -7.54
CA LYS A 79 9.54 5.55 -6.53
C LYS A 79 10.48 5.36 -5.35
N VAL A 80 10.09 5.87 -4.18
CA VAL A 80 10.75 5.59 -2.89
C VAL A 80 10.50 4.13 -2.51
N LYS A 81 9.22 3.73 -2.56
CA LYS A 81 8.79 2.38 -2.20
C LYS A 81 7.43 2.10 -2.80
N GLU A 82 7.13 0.82 -2.96
CA GLU A 82 5.79 0.32 -3.17
C GLU A 82 5.47 -0.71 -2.09
N VAL A 83 4.29 -0.57 -1.47
CA VAL A 83 3.74 -1.54 -0.51
C VAL A 83 2.68 -2.35 -1.23
N ILE A 84 2.89 -3.65 -1.37
CA ILE A 84 2.00 -4.53 -2.14
C ILE A 84 0.91 -5.06 -1.20
N PHE A 85 -0.34 -4.72 -1.49
CA PHE A 85 -1.51 -5.19 -0.74
C PHE A 85 -2.10 -6.48 -1.31
N TYR A 86 -1.95 -6.67 -2.62
CA TYR A 86 -2.47 -7.81 -3.35
C TYR A 86 -1.58 -8.09 -4.56
N ASP A 87 -1.23 -9.34 -4.74
CA ASP A 87 -0.64 -9.91 -5.94
C ASP A 87 -1.36 -11.25 -6.21
N GLU A 88 -1.83 -11.49 -7.43
CA GLU A 88 -2.57 -12.71 -7.77
C GLU A 88 -1.73 -13.98 -7.68
N ASP A 89 -0.41 -13.85 -7.83
CA ASP A 89 0.52 -14.97 -7.72
C ASP A 89 0.84 -15.31 -6.24
N ASP A 90 0.42 -14.44 -5.30
CA ASP A 90 0.58 -14.68 -3.88
C ASP A 90 -0.61 -15.51 -3.33
N ASN A 91 -0.32 -16.76 -2.97
CA ASN A 91 -1.31 -17.73 -2.48
C ASN A 91 -2.05 -17.30 -1.20
N ASP A 92 -1.54 -16.32 -0.43
CA ASP A 92 -2.24 -15.80 0.75
C ASP A 92 -2.96 -14.47 0.48
N SER A 93 -2.97 -13.97 -0.76
CA SER A 93 -3.74 -12.81 -1.16
C SER A 93 -5.24 -13.07 -0.96
N LEU A 94 -5.85 -12.27 -0.09
CA LEU A 94 -7.29 -12.24 0.11
C LEU A 94 -8.00 -11.52 -1.05
N ASP A 95 -9.34 -11.50 -1.01
CA ASP A 95 -10.20 -10.80 -1.96
C ASP A 95 -9.66 -9.41 -2.39
N ALA A 96 -9.48 -9.22 -3.70
CA ALA A 96 -8.85 -8.05 -4.27
C ALA A 96 -9.64 -6.75 -3.99
N ASP A 97 -10.98 -6.82 -3.87
CA ASP A 97 -11.80 -5.65 -3.56
C ASP A 97 -11.57 -5.19 -2.11
N ALA A 98 -11.45 -6.14 -1.17
CA ALA A 98 -11.06 -5.85 0.21
C ALA A 98 -9.64 -5.26 0.30
N GLN A 99 -8.67 -5.81 -0.44
CA GLN A 99 -7.31 -5.27 -0.47
C GLN A 99 -7.25 -3.87 -1.09
N LEU A 100 -8.06 -3.61 -2.11
CA LEU A 100 -8.18 -2.27 -2.70
C LEU A 100 -8.74 -1.27 -1.70
N PHE A 101 -9.76 -1.66 -0.92
CA PHE A 101 -10.29 -0.81 0.14
C PHE A 101 -9.20 -0.45 1.17
N MET A 102 -8.40 -1.44 1.58
CA MET A 102 -7.28 -1.26 2.51
C MET A 102 -6.20 -0.33 1.95
N ALA A 103 -5.79 -0.53 0.70
CA ALA A 103 -4.81 0.34 0.04
C ALA A 103 -5.30 1.79 -0.03
N ASN A 104 -6.58 2.02 -0.36
CA ASN A 104 -7.16 3.37 -0.40
C ASN A 104 -7.29 4.00 0.99
N LYS A 105 -7.56 3.21 2.04
CA LYS A 105 -7.55 3.71 3.42
C LYS A 105 -6.16 4.23 3.78
N TRP A 106 -5.13 3.45 3.50
CA TRP A 106 -3.75 3.81 3.82
C TRP A 106 -3.21 4.95 2.96
N ASP A 107 -3.57 5.03 1.67
CA ASP A 107 -3.28 6.18 0.82
C ASP A 107 -3.80 7.49 1.43
N LYS A 108 -5.05 7.51 1.90
CA LYS A 108 -5.64 8.69 2.57
C LYS A 108 -4.90 9.06 3.85
N LEU A 109 -4.56 8.07 4.68
CA LEU A 109 -3.82 8.28 5.92
C LEU A 109 -2.40 8.81 5.66
N ILE A 110 -1.71 8.27 4.66
CA ILE A 110 -0.37 8.75 4.31
C ILE A 110 -0.45 10.16 3.75
N LYS A 111 -1.38 10.44 2.83
CA LYS A 111 -1.58 11.78 2.24
C LYS A 111 -1.78 12.87 3.30
N SER A 112 -2.54 12.59 4.36
CA SER A 112 -2.74 13.57 5.44
C SER A 112 -1.49 13.79 6.31
N ASN A 113 -0.47 12.94 6.18
CA ASN A 113 0.76 12.96 6.96
C ASN A 113 2.02 13.27 6.14
N LEU A 114 1.89 13.50 4.83
CA LEU A 114 2.99 14.01 4.02
C LEU A 114 3.40 15.41 4.48
N SER A 115 4.62 15.80 4.14
CA SER A 115 5.07 17.18 4.38
C SER A 115 4.48 18.09 3.31
N ALA A 116 3.73 19.10 3.77
CA ALA A 116 3.30 20.22 2.94
C ALA A 116 4.49 21.06 2.48
#